data_AF-C3Y5I0-F1
#
_entry.id   AF-C3Y5I0-F1
#
_cell.length_a   1.000
_cell.length_b   1.000
_cell.length_c   1.000
_cell.angle_alpha   90.00
_cell.angle_beta   90.00
_cell.angle_gamma   90.00
#
_symmetry.space_group_name_H-M   'P 1'
#
loop_
_entity.id
_entity.type
_entity.pdbx_description
1 polymer ?
#
loop_
_entity_poly.entity_id
_entity_poly.type
_entity_poly.pdbx_seq_one_letter_code
_entity_poly.pdbx_strand_id
1 'polypeptide(L)'
;MVVSTAAVRSSFLWCMSVIYLLAFSSLYVQIPGLYGSTGILPANRLLKLDGKTPHERFSERPTLLWLTPALGLTAEHGMDLLCLAGMLISLVAMVTEVMRDVPAFLMLWILYFSVYQVGQTFLWFQWDILLLEAGFLAVLAAPLNPMKWLPPSPLPHDNVALWLVRWLLFRLMFASGIVKLTSMCPTWWGLTALNYHYESQCIPTPLAWFAHQLPEWFQKLSVVATYIIEIPIPLLFFAPVRSLRIFSFYAQALLQVLIILSGNYNFFNLLTLTLCLPLLDDKHVTYLFPWLQAKQVTESTPWQRCRSVLTRGTEVLVYSGLFYWTCVLFKLRLTGFTVQSKVGFTSDQFHSALTRVMPVTIWIGVGSLFYRIGSALIRSFTGEDSLRRKVFTCIRCLLFSAVAVFVFTISLVPHTVIDWQSNNNLWPIVKQWNQRVDKFQLVNSYGLFRRMTGVGGRPEVIVEGSNSLQLGWKEYDFLYKPGNVKVAPPFIAPHQPRLDWQLWFAALGSYGH
;
A
#
# COMPACT_ATOMS: atom_id res chain seq x y z
N MET A 1 12.50 25.38 11.47
CA MET A 1 13.29 24.60 10.51
C MET A 1 12.51 23.37 10.09
N VAL A 2 12.05 23.30 8.84
CA VAL A 2 11.54 22.03 8.29
C VAL A 2 12.67 21.36 7.50
N VAL A 3 12.84 20.06 7.74
CA VAL A 3 13.95 19.24 7.25
C VAL A 3 13.85 19.11 5.72
N SER A 4 15.00 19.03 5.04
CA SER A 4 15.05 18.60 3.63
C SER A 4 14.38 17.23 3.49
N THR A 5 13.75 16.98 2.35
CA THR A 5 13.06 15.72 2.01
C THR A 5 13.57 15.10 0.70
N ALA A 6 14.71 15.56 0.21
CA ALA A 6 15.25 15.15 -1.08
C ALA A 6 15.70 13.68 -1.05
N ALA A 7 16.38 13.26 0.03
CA ALA A 7 16.84 11.88 0.19
C ALA A 7 15.67 10.92 0.40
N VAL A 8 14.67 11.32 1.21
CA VAL A 8 13.42 10.57 1.39
C VAL A 8 12.70 10.38 0.05
N ARG A 9 12.54 11.46 -0.73
CA ARG A 9 11.90 11.43 -2.05
C ARG A 9 12.66 10.52 -3.02
N SER A 10 13.98 10.68 -3.13
CA SER A 10 14.80 9.87 -4.05
C SER A 10 14.74 8.38 -3.68
N SER A 11 14.78 8.06 -2.38
CA SER A 11 14.62 6.68 -1.89
C SER A 11 13.24 6.12 -2.21
N PHE A 12 12.18 6.90 -1.99
CA PHE A 12 10.81 6.51 -2.32
C PHE A 12 10.66 6.19 -3.81
N LEU A 13 11.13 7.07 -4.69
CA LEU A 13 11.06 6.86 -6.13
C LEU A 13 11.90 5.64 -6.57
N TRP A 14 13.09 5.44 -5.99
CA TRP A 14 13.90 4.25 -6.27
C TRP A 14 13.19 2.96 -5.86
N CYS A 15 12.60 2.91 -4.67
CA CYS A 15 11.85 1.73 -4.24
C CYS A 15 10.62 1.49 -5.15
N MET A 16 9.94 2.56 -5.58
CA MET A 16 8.83 2.44 -6.55
C MET A 16 9.29 1.88 -7.90
N SER A 17 10.47 2.25 -8.41
CA SER A 17 10.98 1.68 -9.66
C SER A 17 11.32 0.19 -9.50
N VAL A 18 11.89 -0.23 -8.37
CA VAL A 18 12.08 -1.65 -8.05
C VAL A 18 10.75 -2.40 -8.03
N ILE A 19 9.72 -1.86 -7.37
CA ILE A 19 8.41 -2.50 -7.28
C ILE A 19 7.75 -2.64 -8.66
N TYR A 20 7.81 -1.61 -9.51
CA TYR A 20 7.31 -1.71 -10.88
C TYR A 20 8.03 -2.79 -11.68
N LEU A 21 9.36 -2.87 -11.57
CA LEU A 21 10.14 -3.92 -12.22
C LEU A 21 9.63 -5.30 -11.80
N LEU A 22 9.52 -5.54 -10.49
CA LEU A 22 9.03 -6.80 -9.94
C LEU A 22 7.58 -7.12 -10.38
N ALA A 23 6.69 -6.13 -10.38
CA ALA A 23 5.30 -6.31 -10.77
C ALA A 23 5.16 -6.67 -12.25
N PHE A 24 5.87 -5.97 -13.14
CA PHE A 24 5.87 -6.28 -14.58
C PHE A 24 6.54 -7.63 -14.86
N SER A 25 7.70 -7.93 -14.27
CA SER A 25 8.37 -9.22 -14.45
C SER A 25 7.50 -10.38 -13.96
N SER A 26 6.85 -10.22 -12.81
CA SER A 26 5.95 -11.23 -12.25
C SER A 26 4.74 -11.47 -13.15
N LEU A 27 4.18 -10.41 -13.75
CA LEU A 27 3.02 -10.53 -14.65
C LEU A 27 3.41 -11.14 -15.99
N TYR A 28 4.54 -10.72 -16.57
CA TYR A 28 5.01 -11.13 -17.90
C TYR A 28 5.04 -12.66 -18.06
N VAL A 29 5.64 -13.37 -17.11
CA VAL A 29 5.79 -14.84 -17.18
C VAL A 29 4.45 -15.60 -17.09
N GLN A 30 3.37 -14.93 -16.70
CA GLN A 30 2.04 -15.54 -16.55
C GLN A 30 1.08 -15.17 -17.69
N ILE A 31 1.45 -14.22 -18.58
CA ILE A 31 0.57 -13.76 -19.66
C ILE A 31 0.10 -14.89 -20.57
N PRO A 32 0.97 -15.79 -21.08
CA PRO A 32 0.54 -16.82 -22.02
C PRO A 32 -0.54 -17.75 -21.43
N GLY A 33 -0.37 -18.16 -20.16
CA GLY A 33 -1.30 -19.06 -19.48
C GLY A 33 -2.60 -18.39 -19.02
N LEU A 34 -2.55 -17.11 -18.63
CA LEU A 34 -3.72 -16.42 -18.07
C LEU A 34 -4.52 -15.67 -19.13
N TYR A 35 -3.84 -14.94 -20.01
CA TYR A 35 -4.46 -13.94 -20.90
C TYR A 35 -4.25 -14.21 -22.38
N GLY A 36 -3.41 -15.19 -22.71
CA GLY A 36 -3.17 -15.62 -24.07
C GLY A 36 -4.43 -16.11 -24.76
N SER A 37 -4.35 -16.31 -26.08
CA SER A 37 -5.51 -16.73 -26.88
C SER A 37 -6.13 -18.07 -26.41
N THR A 38 -5.30 -18.97 -25.88
CA THR A 38 -5.67 -20.25 -25.26
C THR A 38 -5.57 -20.22 -23.73
N GLY A 39 -5.41 -19.04 -23.14
CA GLY A 39 -5.30 -18.86 -21.69
C GLY A 39 -6.64 -19.03 -20.97
N ILE A 40 -6.60 -19.00 -19.63
CA ILE A 40 -7.78 -19.19 -18.78
C ILE A 40 -8.82 -18.07 -19.00
N LEU A 41 -8.36 -16.82 -19.09
CA LEU A 41 -9.18 -15.63 -19.33
C LEU A 41 -8.58 -14.76 -20.45
N PRO A 42 -8.75 -15.16 -21.72
CA PRO A 42 -8.15 -14.47 -22.86
C PRO A 42 -8.49 -12.97 -22.90
N ALA A 43 -7.47 -12.11 -23.01
CA ALA A 43 -7.65 -10.65 -23.00
C ALA A 43 -8.40 -10.13 -24.24
N ASN A 44 -8.36 -10.88 -25.35
CA ASN A 44 -9.09 -10.55 -26.58
C ASN A 44 -10.62 -10.47 -26.37
N ARG A 45 -11.17 -11.16 -25.36
CA ARG A 45 -12.59 -11.11 -25.03
C ARG A 45 -13.03 -9.72 -24.58
N LEU A 46 -12.12 -8.94 -23.99
CA LEU A 46 -12.38 -7.59 -23.51
C LEU A 46 -12.06 -6.49 -24.53
N LEU A 47 -11.27 -6.82 -25.56
CA LEU A 47 -10.80 -5.90 -26.60
C LEU A 47 -11.52 -6.13 -27.94
N LYS A 48 -12.79 -6.57 -27.89
CA LYS A 48 -13.59 -6.79 -29.10
C LYS A 48 -13.93 -5.46 -29.78
N LEU A 49 -13.87 -5.48 -31.12
CA LEU A 49 -14.22 -4.34 -31.97
C LEU A 49 -15.74 -4.32 -32.20
N ASP A 50 -16.50 -3.89 -31.19
CA ASP A 50 -17.97 -3.97 -31.19
C ASP A 50 -18.66 -2.81 -31.94
N GLY A 51 -18.10 -2.37 -33.08
CA GLY A 51 -18.66 -1.26 -33.89
C GLY A 51 -18.59 0.14 -33.23
N LYS A 52 -18.20 0.24 -31.96
CA LYS A 52 -18.04 1.49 -31.22
C LYS A 52 -16.91 2.36 -31.77
N THR A 53 -17.07 3.68 -31.68
CA THR A 53 -16.02 4.62 -32.06
C THR A 53 -14.77 4.45 -31.17
N PRO A 54 -13.56 4.81 -31.64
CA PRO A 54 -12.35 4.72 -30.82
C PRO A 54 -12.45 5.51 -29.51
N HIS A 55 -13.14 6.67 -29.53
CA HIS A 55 -13.34 7.50 -28.35
C HIS A 55 -14.23 6.83 -27.30
N GLU A 56 -15.35 6.23 -27.71
CA GLU A 56 -16.24 5.48 -26.79
C GLU A 56 -15.50 4.32 -26.13
N ARG A 57 -14.73 3.55 -26.92
CA ARG A 57 -13.91 2.44 -26.40
C ARG A 57 -12.90 2.90 -25.35
N PHE A 58 -12.20 3.99 -25.61
CA PHE A 58 -11.22 4.53 -24.67
C PHE A 58 -11.88 5.13 -23.42
N SER A 59 -13.06 5.75 -23.58
CA SER A 59 -13.82 6.32 -22.45
C SER A 59 -14.34 5.24 -21.50
N GLU A 60 -14.82 4.12 -22.05
CA GLU A 60 -15.27 2.94 -21.29
C GLU A 60 -14.10 2.19 -20.63
N ARG A 61 -13.04 1.91 -21.40
CA ARG A 61 -11.87 1.17 -20.95
C ARG A 61 -10.59 1.87 -21.41
N PRO A 62 -10.03 2.77 -20.59
CA PRO A 62 -8.81 3.50 -20.95
C PRO A 62 -7.58 2.57 -20.90
N THR A 63 -7.18 2.02 -22.04
CA THR A 63 -5.99 1.16 -22.16
C THR A 63 -5.25 1.43 -23.47
N LEU A 64 -3.92 1.35 -23.43
CA LEU A 64 -3.07 1.39 -24.63
C LEU A 64 -3.26 0.17 -25.53
N LEU A 65 -3.85 -0.92 -25.02
CA LEU A 65 -4.03 -2.14 -25.80
C LEU A 65 -5.00 -1.97 -26.97
N TRP A 66 -5.82 -0.93 -26.99
CA TRP A 66 -6.63 -0.57 -28.16
C TRP A 66 -5.80 -0.22 -29.40
N LEU A 67 -4.52 0.15 -29.23
CA LEU A 67 -3.60 0.47 -30.32
C LEU A 67 -2.91 -0.78 -30.90
N THR A 68 -2.98 -1.93 -30.21
CA THR A 68 -2.30 -3.17 -30.63
C THR A 68 -2.74 -3.68 -32.01
N PRO A 69 -4.03 -3.61 -32.42
CA PRO A 69 -4.42 -4.07 -33.75
C PRO A 69 -3.82 -3.20 -34.87
N ALA A 70 -3.62 -1.90 -34.62
CA ALA A 70 -2.98 -1.00 -35.58
C ALA A 70 -1.49 -1.30 -35.78
N LEU A 71 -0.86 -1.97 -34.80
CA LEU A 71 0.52 -2.45 -34.86
C LEU A 71 0.62 -3.88 -35.41
N GLY A 72 -0.50 -4.52 -35.79
CA GLY A 72 -0.54 -5.92 -36.20
C GLY A 72 -0.30 -6.92 -35.06
N LEU A 73 -0.41 -6.48 -33.81
CA LEU A 73 -0.18 -7.31 -32.62
C LEU A 73 -1.49 -7.89 -32.09
N THR A 74 -1.41 -9.12 -31.56
CA THR A 74 -2.50 -9.71 -30.76
C THR A 74 -2.57 -9.03 -29.39
N ALA A 75 -3.69 -9.20 -28.68
CA ALA A 75 -3.83 -8.69 -27.31
C ALA A 75 -2.74 -9.23 -26.36
N GLU A 76 -2.36 -10.51 -26.54
CA GLU A 76 -1.29 -11.18 -25.79
C GLU A 76 0.07 -10.50 -26.04
N HIS A 77 0.50 -10.40 -27.29
CA HIS A 77 1.75 -9.72 -27.65
C HIS A 77 1.74 -8.23 -27.24
N GLY A 78 0.57 -7.61 -27.25
CA GLY A 78 0.38 -6.26 -26.72
C GLY A 78 0.67 -6.17 -25.23
N MET A 79 0.13 -7.09 -24.43
CA MET A 79 0.40 -7.14 -22.98
C MET A 79 1.88 -7.43 -22.71
N ASP A 80 2.51 -8.33 -23.48
CA ASP A 80 3.94 -8.61 -23.40
C ASP A 80 4.77 -7.35 -23.66
N LEU A 81 4.47 -6.62 -24.73
CA LEU A 81 5.15 -5.38 -25.09
C LEU A 81 5.03 -4.33 -23.98
N LEU A 82 3.83 -4.14 -23.40
CA LEU A 82 3.63 -3.22 -22.29
C LEU A 82 4.44 -3.62 -21.06
N CYS A 83 4.50 -4.92 -20.74
CA CYS A 83 5.30 -5.42 -19.61
C CYS A 83 6.81 -5.27 -19.85
N LEU A 84 7.30 -5.59 -21.05
CA LEU A 84 8.70 -5.42 -21.43
C LEU A 84 9.13 -3.96 -21.39
N ALA A 85 8.30 -3.05 -21.92
CA ALA A 85 8.53 -1.61 -21.84
C ALA A 85 8.54 -1.12 -20.37
N GLY A 86 7.60 -1.61 -19.55
CA GLY A 86 7.53 -1.32 -18.12
C GLY A 86 8.78 -1.78 -17.36
N MET A 87 9.26 -3.00 -17.64
CA MET A 87 10.51 -3.53 -17.10
C MET A 87 11.72 -2.69 -17.52
N LEU A 88 11.81 -2.28 -18.77
CA LEU A 88 12.92 -1.45 -19.26
C LEU A 88 12.94 -0.08 -18.58
N ILE A 89 11.81 0.62 -18.54
CA ILE A 89 11.71 1.96 -17.93
C ILE A 89 12.01 1.88 -16.43
N SER A 90 11.47 0.88 -15.74
CA SER A 90 11.70 0.69 -14.31
C SER A 90 13.17 0.35 -13.99
N LEU A 91 13.80 -0.51 -14.79
CA LEU A 91 15.23 -0.82 -14.68
C LEU A 91 16.10 0.44 -14.88
N VAL A 92 15.80 1.21 -15.93
CA VAL A 92 16.53 2.47 -16.22
C VAL A 92 16.34 3.48 -15.09
N ALA A 93 15.12 3.67 -14.57
CA ALA A 93 14.85 4.56 -13.43
C ALA A 93 15.48 4.05 -12.12
N MET A 94 15.60 2.73 -11.93
CA MET A 94 16.30 2.14 -10.79
C MET A 94 17.80 2.47 -10.84
N VAL A 95 18.45 2.26 -11.99
CA VAL A 95 19.90 2.46 -12.15
C VAL A 95 20.27 3.95 -12.22
N THR A 96 19.44 4.77 -12.86
CA THR A 96 19.76 6.19 -13.12
C THR A 96 18.82 7.13 -12.36
N GLU A 97 19.38 7.97 -11.47
CA GLU A 97 18.59 8.94 -10.71
C GLU A 97 17.93 10.00 -11.62
N VAL A 98 18.57 10.31 -12.74
CA VAL A 98 18.07 11.29 -13.73
C VAL A 98 16.74 10.86 -14.36
N MET A 99 16.51 9.55 -14.52
CA MET A 99 15.29 9.01 -15.13
C MET A 99 14.18 8.79 -14.09
N ARG A 100 14.38 9.17 -12.83
CA ARG A 100 13.32 9.17 -11.80
C ARG A 100 12.50 10.45 -11.87
N ASP A 101 11.96 10.74 -13.05
CA ASP A 101 11.22 11.97 -13.37
C ASP A 101 9.71 11.70 -13.60
N VAL A 102 8.93 12.78 -13.68
CA VAL A 102 7.47 12.70 -13.93
C VAL A 102 7.13 11.87 -15.18
N PRO A 103 7.76 12.08 -16.35
CA PRO A 103 7.51 11.28 -17.54
C PRO A 103 7.70 9.78 -17.33
N ALA A 104 8.79 9.35 -16.68
CA ALA A 104 9.06 7.94 -16.45
C ALA A 104 8.00 7.29 -15.56
N PHE A 105 7.67 7.91 -14.41
CA PHE A 105 6.65 7.38 -13.50
C PHE A 105 5.24 7.45 -14.09
N LEU A 106 4.93 8.49 -14.87
CA LEU A 106 3.64 8.57 -15.57
C LEU A 106 3.52 7.46 -16.61
N MET A 107 4.59 7.18 -17.36
CA MET A 107 4.60 6.09 -18.32
C MET A 107 4.46 4.73 -17.62
N LEU A 108 5.22 4.47 -16.55
CA LEU A 108 5.08 3.24 -15.75
C LEU A 108 3.65 3.05 -15.25
N TRP A 109 3.02 4.12 -14.76
CA TRP A 109 1.63 4.09 -14.31
C TRP A 109 0.66 3.79 -15.46
N ILE A 110 0.78 4.47 -16.60
CA ILE A 110 -0.08 4.24 -17.78
C ILE A 110 0.07 2.81 -18.32
N LEU A 111 1.30 2.30 -18.37
CA LEU A 111 1.59 0.93 -18.82
C LEU A 111 0.90 -0.07 -17.88
N TYR A 112 1.10 0.05 -16.56
CA TYR A 112 0.51 -0.88 -15.60
C TYR A 112 -1.03 -0.80 -15.60
N PHE A 113 -1.56 0.42 -15.63
CA PHE A 113 -3.00 0.68 -15.70
C PHE A 113 -3.63 0.09 -16.97
N SER A 114 -2.94 0.15 -18.11
CA SER A 114 -3.41 -0.43 -19.37
C SER A 114 -3.57 -1.95 -19.28
N VAL A 115 -2.65 -2.63 -18.61
CA VAL A 115 -2.72 -4.09 -18.40
C VAL A 115 -3.76 -4.44 -17.33
N TYR A 116 -3.87 -3.64 -16.27
CA TYR A 116 -4.91 -3.77 -15.24
C TYR A 116 -6.32 -3.75 -15.81
N GLN A 117 -6.61 -2.84 -16.76
CA GLN A 117 -7.94 -2.70 -17.36
C GLN A 117 -8.43 -3.94 -18.11
N VAL A 118 -7.52 -4.77 -18.63
CA VAL A 118 -7.87 -6.04 -19.31
C VAL A 118 -7.61 -7.27 -18.45
N GLY A 119 -7.04 -7.05 -17.27
CA GLY A 119 -6.48 -8.08 -16.42
C GLY A 119 -7.49 -8.93 -15.63
N GLN A 120 -8.78 -8.56 -15.67
CA GLN A 120 -9.89 -9.32 -15.08
C GLN A 120 -9.62 -9.74 -13.62
N THR A 121 -10.20 -10.85 -13.16
CA THR A 121 -10.03 -11.39 -11.81
C THR A 121 -8.57 -11.55 -11.41
N PHE A 122 -7.68 -11.94 -12.33
CA PHE A 122 -6.27 -12.15 -12.02
C PHE A 122 -5.49 -10.85 -11.74
N LEU A 123 -6.02 -9.65 -11.99
CA LEU A 123 -5.39 -8.35 -11.69
C LEU A 123 -6.19 -7.47 -10.72
N TRP A 124 -7.30 -7.95 -10.16
CA TRP A 124 -8.16 -7.20 -9.22
C TRP A 124 -7.81 -7.43 -7.74
N PHE A 125 -6.53 -7.60 -7.44
CA PHE A 125 -6.10 -7.79 -6.06
C PHE A 125 -5.72 -6.47 -5.38
N GLN A 126 -5.72 -6.45 -4.03
CA GLN A 126 -5.46 -5.22 -3.27
C GLN A 126 -4.06 -4.61 -3.51
N TRP A 127 -3.07 -5.42 -3.85
CA TRP A 127 -1.73 -4.91 -4.18
C TRP A 127 -1.66 -4.27 -5.57
N ASP A 128 -2.49 -4.71 -6.53
CA ASP A 128 -2.55 -4.11 -7.86
C ASP A 128 -3.17 -2.70 -7.78
N ILE A 129 -4.29 -2.53 -7.06
CA ILE A 129 -4.90 -1.22 -6.83
C ILE A 129 -4.04 -0.30 -5.95
N LEU A 130 -3.32 -0.87 -4.97
CA LEU A 130 -2.36 -0.10 -4.16
C LEU A 130 -1.20 0.40 -5.01
N LEU A 131 -0.70 -0.41 -5.96
CA LEU A 131 0.36 0.00 -6.88
C LEU A 131 -0.12 1.12 -7.83
N LEU A 132 -1.35 1.06 -8.31
CA LEU A 132 -1.93 2.15 -9.10
C LEU A 132 -2.03 3.45 -8.31
N GLU A 133 -2.52 3.39 -7.08
CA GLU A 133 -2.66 4.57 -6.24
C GLU A 133 -1.28 5.14 -5.81
N ALA A 134 -0.37 4.29 -5.32
CA ALA A 134 0.99 4.70 -4.96
C ALA A 134 1.80 5.17 -6.18
N GLY A 135 1.59 4.55 -7.33
CA GLY A 135 2.17 4.91 -8.61
C GLY A 135 1.77 6.30 -9.06
N PHE A 136 0.47 6.64 -8.96
CA PHE A 136 -0.01 7.99 -9.24
C PHE A 136 0.61 9.02 -8.27
N LEU A 137 0.73 8.69 -6.99
CA LEU A 137 1.43 9.55 -6.03
C LEU A 137 2.93 9.68 -6.33
N ALA A 138 3.57 8.66 -6.90
CA ALA A 138 4.95 8.74 -7.37
C ALA A 138 5.12 9.73 -8.54
N VAL A 139 4.12 9.83 -9.43
CA VAL A 139 4.09 10.89 -10.47
C VAL A 139 4.08 12.27 -9.81
N LEU A 140 3.30 12.48 -8.75
CA LEU A 140 3.25 13.76 -8.04
C LEU A 140 4.52 14.05 -7.22
N ALA A 141 5.20 13.00 -6.74
CA ALA A 141 6.43 13.13 -5.97
C ALA A 141 7.68 13.26 -6.86
N ALA A 142 7.61 12.86 -8.14
CA ALA A 142 8.76 12.90 -9.04
C ALA A 142 9.12 14.34 -9.46
N PRO A 143 10.41 14.67 -9.56
CA PRO A 143 10.84 15.97 -10.07
C PRO A 143 10.48 16.13 -11.56
N LEU A 144 9.98 17.32 -11.91
CA LEU A 144 9.94 17.80 -13.28
C LEU A 144 11.30 18.43 -13.60
N ASN A 145 12.21 17.64 -14.21
CA ASN A 145 13.54 18.13 -14.58
C ASN A 145 13.62 18.43 -16.09
N PRO A 146 13.45 19.69 -16.52
CA PRO A 146 13.60 20.03 -17.93
C PRO A 146 15.06 19.91 -18.42
N MET A 147 16.03 19.90 -17.49
CA MET A 147 17.45 19.79 -17.82
C MET A 147 18.09 18.60 -17.09
N LYS A 148 18.04 17.44 -17.76
CA LYS A 148 18.39 16.11 -17.24
C LYS A 148 19.81 15.98 -16.64
N TRP A 149 20.70 16.93 -16.87
CA TRP A 149 22.11 16.86 -16.46
C TRP A 149 22.39 17.45 -15.07
N LEU A 150 21.43 18.14 -14.46
CA LEU A 150 21.57 18.74 -13.13
C LEU A 150 20.80 17.94 -12.07
N PRO A 151 21.38 17.72 -10.88
CA PRO A 151 20.68 17.06 -9.79
C PRO A 151 19.45 17.89 -9.38
N PRO A 152 18.30 17.24 -9.13
CA PRO A 152 17.05 17.95 -8.88
C PRO A 152 17.08 18.67 -7.53
N SER A 153 17.03 20.00 -7.57
CA SER A 153 16.90 20.83 -6.36
C SER A 153 15.64 20.47 -5.56
N PRO A 154 15.69 20.48 -4.22
CA PRO A 154 14.50 20.28 -3.39
C PRO A 154 13.50 21.40 -3.66
N LEU A 155 12.27 21.03 -4.05
CA LEU A 155 11.21 21.98 -4.36
C LEU A 155 10.28 22.12 -3.15
N PRO A 156 9.73 23.32 -2.87
CA PRO A 156 8.86 23.52 -1.71
C PRO A 156 7.64 22.57 -1.65
N HIS A 157 7.12 22.15 -2.82
CA HIS A 157 5.95 21.28 -2.93
C HIS A 157 6.22 19.78 -2.71
N ASP A 158 7.48 19.33 -2.67
CA ASP A 158 7.83 17.91 -2.43
C ASP A 158 7.20 17.38 -1.13
N ASN A 159 7.13 18.25 -0.11
CA ASN A 159 6.53 17.91 1.19
C ASN A 159 5.02 17.68 1.13
N VAL A 160 4.33 18.26 0.15
CA VAL A 160 2.88 18.10 -0.07
C VAL A 160 2.62 16.75 -0.75
N ALA A 161 3.38 16.41 -1.78
CA ALA A 161 3.28 15.10 -2.44
C ALA A 161 3.60 13.95 -1.48
N LEU A 162 4.70 14.04 -0.73
CA LEU A 162 5.04 13.03 0.29
C LEU A 162 4.03 12.95 1.43
N TRP A 163 3.29 14.04 1.71
CA TRP A 163 2.19 13.99 2.67
C TRP A 163 1.02 13.13 2.15
N LEU A 164 0.70 13.18 0.86
CA LEU A 164 -0.31 12.28 0.26
C LEU A 164 0.09 10.82 0.39
N VAL A 165 1.38 10.52 0.24
CA VAL A 165 1.92 9.16 0.46
C VAL A 165 1.74 8.73 1.92
N ARG A 166 1.98 9.62 2.89
CA ARG A 166 1.68 9.35 4.32
C ARG A 166 0.17 9.14 4.55
N TRP A 167 -0.68 9.89 3.85
CA TRP A 167 -2.13 9.75 3.95
C TRP A 167 -2.62 8.42 3.36
N LEU A 168 -2.04 7.96 2.25
CA LEU A 168 -2.27 6.62 1.73
C LEU A 168 -1.85 5.54 2.73
N LEU A 169 -0.64 5.62 3.29
CA LEU A 169 -0.17 4.69 4.31
C LEU A 169 -1.11 4.67 5.53
N PHE A 170 -1.54 5.84 5.99
CA PHE A 170 -2.50 5.95 7.09
C PHE A 170 -3.77 5.19 6.79
N ARG A 171 -4.41 5.47 5.64
CA ARG A 171 -5.65 4.77 5.23
C ARG A 171 -5.45 3.27 5.13
N LEU A 172 -4.34 2.83 4.52
CA LEU A 172 -4.01 1.43 4.35
C LEU A 172 -3.94 0.71 5.70
N MET A 173 -3.10 1.20 6.62
CA MET A 173 -2.89 0.56 7.93
C MET A 173 -4.13 0.66 8.81
N PHE A 174 -4.72 1.85 8.90
CA PHE A 174 -5.89 2.11 9.74
C PHE A 174 -7.10 1.28 9.29
N ALA A 175 -7.41 1.26 8.00
CA ALA A 175 -8.50 0.44 7.49
C ALA A 175 -8.23 -1.04 7.72
N SER A 176 -7.00 -1.52 7.47
CA SER A 176 -6.61 -2.92 7.69
C SER A 176 -6.81 -3.37 9.14
N GLY A 177 -6.57 -2.51 10.13
CA GLY A 177 -6.84 -2.80 11.53
C GLY A 177 -8.32 -2.74 11.91
N ILE A 178 -9.02 -1.68 11.50
CA ILE A 178 -10.43 -1.47 11.84
C ILE A 178 -11.32 -2.58 11.26
N VAL A 179 -11.08 -3.01 10.02
CA VAL A 179 -11.92 -4.04 9.39
C VAL A 179 -11.90 -5.37 10.13
N LYS A 180 -10.79 -5.72 10.79
CA LYS A 180 -10.67 -6.95 11.57
C LYS A 180 -11.69 -6.99 12.70
N LEU A 181 -11.93 -5.86 13.38
CA LEU A 181 -12.92 -5.74 14.45
C LEU A 181 -14.35 -5.55 13.90
N THR A 182 -14.55 -4.71 12.88
CA THR A 182 -15.87 -4.52 12.25
C THR A 182 -16.36 -5.74 11.46
N SER A 183 -15.53 -6.76 11.27
CA SER A 183 -15.91 -8.02 10.65
C SER A 183 -16.81 -8.90 11.53
N MET A 184 -16.82 -8.63 12.84
CA MET A 184 -17.39 -9.49 13.89
C MET A 184 -16.84 -10.92 13.87
N CYS A 185 -15.63 -11.13 13.35
CA CYS A 185 -14.99 -12.43 13.32
C CYS A 185 -14.63 -12.89 14.75
N PRO A 186 -15.09 -14.07 15.19
CA PRO A 186 -14.83 -14.55 16.55
C PRO A 186 -13.35 -14.70 16.89
N THR A 187 -12.49 -15.05 15.92
CA THR A 187 -11.05 -15.24 16.16
C THR A 187 -10.31 -13.92 16.36
N TRP A 188 -10.72 -12.86 15.65
CA TRP A 188 -10.19 -11.51 15.86
C TRP A 188 -10.60 -10.98 17.24
N TRP A 189 -11.89 -11.08 17.60
CA TRP A 189 -12.39 -10.69 18.92
C TRP A 189 -11.86 -11.58 20.07
N GLY A 190 -11.58 -12.85 19.79
CA GLY A 190 -10.99 -13.81 20.73
C GLY A 190 -9.48 -13.72 20.85
N LEU A 191 -8.82 -12.86 20.06
CA LEU A 191 -7.35 -12.75 19.94
C LEU A 191 -6.66 -14.03 19.46
N THR A 192 -7.38 -14.96 18.82
CA THR A 192 -6.85 -16.25 18.33
C THR A 192 -6.63 -16.29 16.82
N ALA A 193 -6.82 -15.17 16.11
CA ALA A 193 -6.69 -15.13 14.65
C ALA A 193 -5.34 -15.64 14.14
N LEU A 194 -4.23 -15.31 14.81
CA LEU A 194 -2.90 -15.76 14.41
C LEU A 194 -2.64 -17.26 14.64
N ASN A 195 -3.45 -17.94 15.44
CA ASN A 195 -3.38 -19.41 15.53
C ASN A 195 -3.70 -20.04 14.17
N TYR A 196 -4.61 -19.45 13.39
CA TYR A 196 -5.04 -19.97 12.09
C TYR A 196 -4.31 -19.30 10.92
N HIS A 197 -3.84 -18.06 11.11
CA HIS A 197 -3.28 -17.24 10.03
C HIS A 197 -2.13 -17.91 9.28
N TYR A 198 -1.18 -18.47 10.01
CA TYR A 198 0.03 -19.00 9.42
C TYR A 198 -0.20 -20.23 8.53
N GLU A 199 -1.19 -21.07 8.87
CA GLU A 199 -1.53 -22.26 8.08
C GLU A 199 -2.51 -21.95 6.93
N SER A 200 -3.43 -21.00 7.14
CA SER A 200 -4.56 -20.78 6.24
C SER A 200 -4.36 -19.69 5.20
N GLN A 201 -3.27 -18.93 5.30
CA GLN A 201 -2.84 -17.98 4.27
C GLN A 201 -2.56 -18.67 2.93
N CYS A 202 -2.71 -17.94 1.82
CA CYS A 202 -2.61 -18.51 0.48
C CYS A 202 -1.28 -19.22 0.22
N ILE A 203 -0.17 -18.49 0.36
CA ILE A 203 1.19 -18.99 0.08
C ILE A 203 2.05 -18.76 1.33
N PRO A 204 2.00 -19.67 2.33
CA PRO A 204 2.88 -19.60 3.48
C PRO A 204 4.34 -19.82 3.06
N THR A 205 5.28 -19.30 3.84
CA THR A 205 6.70 -19.62 3.72
C THR A 205 7.07 -20.77 4.68
N PRO A 206 8.30 -21.32 4.62
CA PRO A 206 8.74 -22.30 5.62
C PRO A 206 8.65 -21.79 7.08
N LEU A 207 8.90 -20.49 7.29
CA LEU A 207 8.85 -19.84 8.60
C LEU A 207 7.42 -19.78 9.17
N ALA A 208 6.39 -19.82 8.33
CA ALA A 208 4.99 -19.88 8.77
C ALA A 208 4.75 -21.08 9.67
N TRP A 209 5.34 -22.24 9.34
CA TRP A 209 5.18 -23.45 10.13
C TRP A 209 5.74 -23.26 11.54
N PHE A 210 6.94 -22.71 11.68
CA PHE A 210 7.54 -22.42 12.98
C PHE A 210 6.73 -21.37 13.75
N ALA A 211 6.26 -20.33 13.07
CA ALA A 211 5.42 -19.31 13.68
C ALA A 211 4.09 -19.89 14.19
N HIS A 212 3.49 -20.84 13.46
CA HIS A 212 2.26 -21.53 13.86
C HIS A 212 2.43 -22.35 15.15
N GLN A 213 3.61 -22.94 15.37
CA GLN A 213 3.90 -23.73 16.58
C GLN A 213 4.12 -22.90 17.85
N LEU A 214 4.16 -21.57 17.76
CA LEU A 214 4.34 -20.70 18.93
C LEU A 214 3.13 -20.82 19.88
N PRO A 215 3.35 -20.74 21.20
CA PRO A 215 2.30 -20.96 22.19
C PRO A 215 1.18 -19.93 22.07
N GLU A 216 -0.05 -20.34 22.40
CA GLU A 216 -1.25 -19.51 22.23
C GLU A 216 -1.18 -18.14 22.92
N TRP A 217 -0.55 -18.05 24.09
CA TRP A 217 -0.39 -16.77 24.79
C TRP A 217 0.42 -15.77 23.97
N PHE A 218 1.43 -16.24 23.23
CA PHE A 218 2.26 -15.43 22.36
C PHE A 218 1.50 -15.01 21.11
N GLN A 219 0.67 -15.89 20.55
CA GLN A 219 -0.20 -15.56 19.42
C GLN A 219 -1.25 -14.52 19.79
N LYS A 220 -1.88 -14.65 20.96
CA LYS A 220 -2.81 -13.65 21.49
C LYS A 220 -2.14 -12.29 21.67
N LEU A 221 -0.93 -12.28 22.23
CA LEU A 221 -0.14 -11.06 22.34
C LEU A 221 0.24 -10.47 20.98
N SER A 222 0.54 -11.33 20.00
CA SER A 222 0.85 -10.91 18.63
C SER A 222 -0.37 -10.27 17.95
N VAL A 223 -1.59 -10.79 18.16
CA VAL A 223 -2.83 -10.15 17.68
C VAL A 223 -3.03 -8.76 18.33
N VAL A 224 -2.75 -8.63 19.63
CA VAL A 224 -2.76 -7.32 20.30
C VAL A 224 -1.75 -6.37 19.66
N ALA A 225 -0.52 -6.82 19.42
CA ALA A 225 0.51 -6.03 18.75
C ALA A 225 0.05 -5.59 17.35
N THR A 226 -0.58 -6.49 16.56
CA THR A 226 -1.17 -6.15 15.26
C THR A 226 -2.19 -5.01 15.41
N TYR A 227 -3.12 -5.09 16.38
CA TYR A 227 -4.08 -4.00 16.59
C TYR A 227 -3.42 -2.67 16.95
N ILE A 228 -2.39 -2.68 17.80
CA ILE A 228 -1.67 -1.46 18.17
C ILE A 228 -0.91 -0.87 16.98
N ILE A 229 -0.26 -1.70 16.17
CA ILE A 229 0.48 -1.26 14.98
C ILE A 229 -0.47 -0.75 13.89
N GLU A 230 -1.64 -1.33 13.74
CA GLU A 230 -2.57 -0.97 12.66
C GLU A 230 -3.58 0.11 13.02
N ILE A 231 -3.92 0.34 14.30
CA ILE A 231 -5.01 1.26 14.67
C ILE A 231 -4.48 2.57 15.32
N PRO A 232 -3.88 2.58 16.52
CA PRO A 232 -3.42 3.82 17.15
C PRO A 232 -2.09 4.34 16.58
N ILE A 233 -1.13 3.47 16.21
CA ILE A 233 0.18 3.93 15.70
C ILE A 233 0.06 4.75 14.40
N PRO A 234 -0.85 4.47 13.46
CA PRO A 234 -1.02 5.30 12.27
C PRO A 234 -1.39 6.76 12.55
N LEU A 235 -2.04 7.07 13.68
CA LEU A 235 -2.30 8.46 14.06
C LEU A 235 -1.01 9.25 14.29
N LEU A 236 0.07 8.57 14.71
CA LEU A 236 1.38 9.18 14.94
C LEU A 236 2.11 9.53 13.63
N PHE A 237 1.63 9.06 12.47
CA PHE A 237 2.24 9.41 11.17
C PHE A 237 2.22 10.92 10.91
N PHE A 238 1.20 11.61 11.45
CA PHE A 238 1.03 13.05 11.33
C PHE A 238 1.61 13.83 12.53
N ALA A 239 2.24 13.15 13.49
CA ALA A 239 2.81 13.80 14.66
C ALA A 239 3.90 14.80 14.26
N PRO A 240 3.92 16.00 14.87
CA PRO A 240 4.97 16.98 14.62
C PRO A 240 6.31 16.56 15.24
N VAL A 241 6.29 15.61 16.17
CA VAL A 241 7.47 15.09 16.88
C VAL A 241 8.17 14.02 16.02
N ARG A 242 9.49 14.20 15.81
CA ARG A 242 10.33 13.35 14.94
C ARG A 242 10.38 11.90 15.42
N SER A 243 10.68 11.68 16.68
CA SER A 243 10.85 10.36 17.31
C SER A 243 9.60 9.49 17.17
N LEU A 244 8.41 10.07 17.38
CA LEU A 244 7.13 9.37 17.21
C LEU A 244 6.95 8.85 15.78
N ARG A 245 7.32 9.64 14.77
CA ARG A 245 7.26 9.18 13.36
C ARG A 245 8.28 8.08 13.06
N ILE A 246 9.49 8.17 13.63
CA ILE A 246 10.51 7.13 13.47
C ILE A 246 10.09 5.83 14.18
N PHE A 247 9.52 5.94 15.38
CA PHE A 247 8.92 4.80 16.08
C PHE A 247 7.82 4.15 15.23
N SER A 248 6.91 4.95 14.68
CA SER A 248 5.91 4.47 13.73
C SER A 248 6.52 3.75 12.54
N PHE A 249 7.58 4.31 11.92
CA PHE A 249 8.28 3.65 10.81
C PHE A 249 8.78 2.26 11.20
N TYR A 250 9.48 2.12 12.32
CA TYR A 250 10.01 0.82 12.75
C TYR A 250 8.92 -0.16 13.15
N ALA A 251 7.84 0.29 13.78
CA ALA A 251 6.70 -0.55 14.10
C ALA A 251 6.02 -1.11 12.84
N GLN A 252 5.79 -0.26 11.83
CA GLN A 252 5.25 -0.71 10.54
C GLN A 252 6.23 -1.63 9.82
N ALA A 253 7.53 -1.27 9.77
CA ALA A 253 8.53 -2.06 9.09
C ALA A 253 8.70 -3.44 9.71
N LEU A 254 8.70 -3.54 11.04
CA LEU A 254 8.73 -4.81 11.76
C LEU A 254 7.54 -5.69 11.36
N LEU A 255 6.32 -5.13 11.37
CA LEU A 255 5.13 -5.87 10.96
C LEU A 255 5.24 -6.37 9.52
N GLN A 256 5.65 -5.51 8.57
CA GLN A 256 5.78 -5.91 7.17
C GLN A 256 6.86 -6.98 6.95
N VAL A 257 7.99 -6.89 7.65
CA VAL A 257 9.06 -7.90 7.58
C VAL A 257 8.58 -9.24 8.14
N LEU A 258 7.88 -9.26 9.27
CA LEU A 258 7.31 -10.49 9.83
C LEU A 258 6.28 -11.11 8.88
N ILE A 259 5.48 -10.30 8.18
CA ILE A 259 4.55 -10.78 7.17
C ILE A 259 5.30 -11.39 5.99
N ILE A 260 6.33 -10.73 5.43
CA ILE A 260 7.16 -11.29 4.34
C ILE A 260 7.80 -12.62 4.76
N LEU A 261 8.32 -12.66 5.99
CA LEU A 261 8.99 -13.84 6.50
C LEU A 261 8.02 -15.00 6.66
N SER A 262 6.75 -14.76 6.99
CA SER A 262 5.76 -15.82 7.23
C SER A 262 4.84 -16.11 6.05
N GLY A 263 4.75 -15.24 5.05
CA GLY A 263 3.81 -15.37 3.94
C GLY A 263 4.23 -14.59 2.70
N ASN A 264 3.96 -15.14 1.52
CA ASN A 264 4.17 -14.42 0.29
C ASN A 264 2.95 -13.56 -0.07
N TYR A 265 3.07 -12.25 0.12
CA TYR A 265 2.13 -11.24 -0.36
C TYR A 265 2.69 -10.43 -1.52
N ASN A 266 3.56 -11.05 -2.32
CA ASN A 266 4.06 -10.49 -3.56
C ASN A 266 4.92 -9.23 -3.29
N PHE A 267 4.65 -8.15 -4.02
CA PHE A 267 5.21 -6.83 -3.78
C PHE A 267 4.40 -5.96 -2.79
N PHE A 268 3.32 -6.46 -2.16
CA PHE A 268 2.46 -5.67 -1.26
C PHE A 268 3.22 -5.13 -0.05
N ASN A 269 3.97 -5.99 0.65
CA ASN A 269 4.72 -5.59 1.83
C ASN A 269 5.88 -4.64 1.47
N LEU A 270 6.56 -4.89 0.35
CA LEU A 270 7.60 -3.98 -0.17
C LEU A 270 7.02 -2.61 -0.50
N LEU A 271 5.82 -2.58 -1.07
CA LEU A 271 5.09 -1.34 -1.33
C LEU A 271 4.71 -0.64 -0.04
N THR A 272 4.23 -1.36 0.97
CA THR A 272 3.91 -0.75 2.27
C THR A 272 5.15 -0.23 2.99
N LEU A 273 6.29 -0.94 2.93
CA LEU A 273 7.59 -0.44 3.42
C LEU A 273 8.02 0.84 2.68
N THR A 274 7.82 0.90 1.37
CA THR A 274 8.09 2.08 0.55
C THR A 274 7.21 3.26 0.96
N LEU A 275 5.93 3.02 1.22
CA LEU A 275 4.99 4.03 1.73
C LEU A 275 5.34 4.52 3.16
N CYS A 276 6.15 3.76 3.92
CA CYS A 276 6.66 4.17 5.23
C CYS A 276 7.82 5.16 5.15
N LEU A 277 8.56 5.24 4.03
CA LEU A 277 9.74 6.12 3.89
C LEU A 277 9.45 7.60 4.20
N PRO A 278 8.31 8.20 3.79
CA PRO A 278 7.94 9.54 4.20
C PRO A 278 7.88 9.77 5.71
N LEU A 279 7.75 8.75 6.57
CA LEU A 279 7.77 8.93 8.03
C LEU A 279 9.16 9.34 8.54
N LEU A 280 10.21 8.96 7.80
CA LEU A 280 11.60 9.31 8.07
C LEU A 280 11.92 10.76 7.65
N ASP A 281 13.14 11.18 7.94
CA ASP A 281 13.69 12.43 7.44
C ASP A 281 15.06 12.19 6.78
N ASP A 282 15.55 13.18 6.02
CA ASP A 282 16.79 13.02 5.26
C ASP A 282 17.99 12.61 6.12
N LYS A 283 18.04 13.07 7.39
CA LYS A 283 19.09 12.67 8.34
C LYS A 283 19.03 11.17 8.63
N HIS A 284 17.84 10.63 8.88
CA HIS A 284 17.66 9.21 9.18
C HIS A 284 17.84 8.33 7.95
N VAL A 285 17.40 8.80 6.78
CA VAL A 285 17.61 8.10 5.51
C VAL A 285 19.10 8.03 5.17
N THR A 286 19.85 9.13 5.35
CA THR A 286 21.31 9.14 5.15
C THR A 286 22.03 8.22 6.13
N TYR A 287 21.51 8.08 7.36
CA TYR A 287 22.04 7.11 8.33
C TYR A 287 21.83 5.66 7.89
N LEU A 288 20.65 5.33 7.36
CA LEU A 288 20.34 3.98 6.85
C LEU A 288 21.05 3.68 5.52
N PHE A 289 21.25 4.69 4.68
CA PHE A 289 21.84 4.60 3.35
C PHE A 289 22.99 5.60 3.20
N PRO A 290 24.20 5.27 3.71
CA PRO A 290 25.33 6.20 3.78
C PRO A 290 25.80 6.76 2.42
N TRP A 291 25.46 6.09 1.32
CA TRP A 291 25.77 6.53 -0.05
C TRP A 291 24.92 7.72 -0.52
N LEU A 292 23.83 8.06 0.18
CA LEU A 292 22.99 9.24 -0.10
C LEU A 292 23.46 10.41 0.78
N GLN A 293 24.61 11.03 0.46
CA GLN A 293 25.16 12.10 1.29
C GLN A 293 24.31 13.39 1.20
N ALA A 294 23.75 13.84 2.32
CA ALA A 294 23.21 15.18 2.49
C ALA A 294 24.09 16.03 3.40
N LYS A 295 24.41 17.26 2.98
CA LYS A 295 25.23 18.21 3.74
C LYS A 295 24.53 18.59 5.04
N GLN A 296 25.18 18.35 6.18
CA GLN A 296 24.65 18.69 7.49
C GLN A 296 24.99 20.14 7.85
N VAL A 297 23.99 20.88 8.34
CA VAL A 297 24.20 22.13 9.08
C VAL A 297 23.53 21.95 10.44
N THR A 298 24.31 22.08 11.50
CA THR A 298 23.85 22.09 12.89
C THR A 298 24.34 23.38 13.53
N GLU A 299 23.41 24.30 13.79
CA GLU A 299 23.62 25.38 14.73
C GLU A 299 22.73 25.16 15.95
N SER A 300 23.34 25.24 17.14
CA SER A 300 22.68 25.05 18.42
C SER A 300 22.34 26.38 19.06
N THR A 301 21.05 26.67 19.25
CA THR A 301 20.57 27.85 19.99
C THR A 301 19.85 27.45 21.28
N PRO A 302 19.85 28.29 22.34
CA PRO A 302 19.25 27.99 23.65
C PRO A 302 17.75 27.62 23.60
N TRP A 303 17.01 28.12 22.60
CA TRP A 303 15.61 27.74 22.30
C TRP A 303 15.43 26.23 22.04
N GLN A 304 16.48 25.53 21.60
CA GLN A 304 16.44 24.10 21.33
C GLN A 304 16.35 23.26 22.61
N ARG A 305 16.88 23.73 23.76
CA ARG A 305 16.79 22.99 25.03
C ARG A 305 15.36 22.91 25.53
N CYS A 306 14.62 24.02 25.55
CA CYS A 306 13.20 24.03 25.94
C CYS A 306 12.35 23.14 25.02
N ARG A 307 12.58 23.22 23.71
CA ARG A 307 11.94 22.34 22.72
C ARG A 307 12.31 20.86 22.93
N SER A 308 13.53 20.55 23.35
CA SER A 308 13.96 19.18 23.62
C SER A 308 13.29 18.56 24.85
N VAL A 309 13.07 19.36 25.91
CA VAL A 309 12.34 18.90 27.10
C VAL A 309 10.87 18.66 26.77
N LEU A 310 10.24 19.59 26.05
CA LEU A 310 8.84 19.43 25.62
C LEU A 310 8.66 18.19 24.73
N THR A 311 9.56 17.98 23.77
CA THR A 311 9.49 16.80 22.88
C THR A 311 9.65 15.48 23.64
N ARG A 312 10.62 15.39 24.57
CA ARG A 312 10.77 14.22 25.46
C ARG A 312 9.55 14.00 26.35
N GLY A 313 8.97 15.08 26.89
CA GLY A 313 7.72 15.00 27.66
C GLY A 313 6.58 14.43 26.82
N THR A 314 6.38 14.92 25.60
CA THR A 314 5.38 14.38 24.66
C THR A 314 5.65 12.91 24.33
N GLU A 315 6.90 12.51 24.10
CA GLU A 315 7.27 11.11 23.84
C GLU A 315 6.87 10.18 24.98
N VAL A 316 7.29 10.53 26.21
CA VAL A 316 6.98 9.73 27.41
C VAL A 316 5.47 9.62 27.60
N LEU A 317 4.72 10.71 27.40
CA LEU A 317 3.26 10.70 27.51
C LEU A 317 2.61 9.80 26.46
N VAL A 318 3.05 9.87 25.19
CA VAL A 318 2.48 9.05 24.12
C VAL A 318 2.81 7.58 24.33
N TYR A 319 4.06 7.24 24.65
CA TYR A 319 4.44 5.84 24.88
C TYR A 319 3.79 5.24 26.12
N SER A 320 3.74 6.00 27.22
CA SER A 320 3.06 5.57 28.45
C SER A 320 1.57 5.44 28.22
N GLY A 321 0.96 6.36 27.46
CA GLY A 321 -0.44 6.31 27.07
C GLY A 321 -0.76 5.08 26.21
N LEU A 322 0.04 4.82 25.17
CA LEU A 322 -0.10 3.63 24.33
C LEU A 322 0.01 2.35 25.15
N PHE A 323 1.03 2.26 26.03
CA PHE A 323 1.22 1.10 26.88
C PHE A 323 0.05 0.91 27.87
N TYR A 324 -0.31 1.97 28.59
CA TYR A 324 -1.42 1.96 29.55
C TYR A 324 -2.73 1.53 28.88
N TRP A 325 -3.11 2.17 27.77
CA TRP A 325 -4.34 1.82 27.07
C TRP A 325 -4.29 0.42 26.45
N THR A 326 -3.13 -0.07 26.02
CA THR A 326 -2.99 -1.46 25.57
C THR A 326 -3.29 -2.43 26.71
N CYS A 327 -2.71 -2.20 27.89
CA CYS A 327 -2.97 -3.01 29.08
C CYS A 327 -4.45 -2.99 29.49
N VAL A 328 -5.10 -1.83 29.44
CA VAL A 328 -6.52 -1.66 29.81
C VAL A 328 -7.45 -2.29 28.77
N LEU A 329 -7.28 -1.96 27.48
CA LEU A 329 -8.17 -2.40 26.39
C LEU A 329 -8.07 -3.90 26.13
N PHE A 330 -6.92 -4.52 26.39
CA PHE A 330 -6.70 -5.95 26.18
C PHE A 330 -6.51 -6.74 27.48
N LYS A 331 -6.85 -6.14 28.63
CA LYS A 331 -6.83 -6.74 29.97
C LYS A 331 -5.57 -7.58 30.20
N LEU A 332 -4.41 -7.03 29.86
CA LEU A 332 -3.13 -7.76 29.91
C LEU A 332 -2.77 -8.08 31.37
N ARG A 333 -2.55 -9.36 31.66
CA ARG A 333 -2.11 -9.84 32.98
C ARG A 333 -0.91 -10.76 32.83
N LEU A 334 0.11 -10.54 33.64
CA LEU A 334 1.29 -11.40 33.70
C LEU A 334 1.07 -12.49 34.74
N THR A 335 1.17 -13.74 34.31
CA THR A 335 1.09 -14.94 35.16
C THR A 335 2.35 -15.78 34.92
N GLY A 336 3.36 -15.60 35.77
CA GLY A 336 4.69 -16.20 35.57
C GLY A 336 5.35 -15.69 34.28
N PHE A 337 5.72 -16.60 33.38
CA PHE A 337 6.27 -16.29 32.05
C PHE A 337 5.22 -16.16 30.95
N THR A 338 3.92 -16.20 31.28
CA THR A 338 2.83 -16.13 30.30
C THR A 338 2.04 -14.83 30.42
N VAL A 339 1.62 -14.29 29.28
CA VAL A 339 0.77 -13.10 29.21
C VAL A 339 -0.65 -13.51 28.85
N GLN A 340 -1.60 -13.29 29.76
CA GLN A 340 -3.01 -13.45 29.48
C GLN A 340 -3.56 -12.17 28.83
N SER A 341 -4.22 -12.33 27.69
CA SER A 341 -4.79 -11.23 26.90
C SER A 341 -6.26 -11.51 26.61
N LYS A 342 -7.13 -10.53 26.81
CA LYS A 342 -8.57 -10.61 26.49
C LYS A 342 -9.11 -9.24 26.12
N VAL A 343 -9.90 -9.15 25.06
CA VAL A 343 -10.57 -7.90 24.69
C VAL A 343 -11.43 -7.39 25.86
N GLY A 344 -11.17 -6.15 26.25
CA GLY A 344 -11.74 -5.49 27.43
C GLY A 344 -12.97 -4.64 27.17
N PHE A 345 -13.33 -4.45 25.89
CA PHE A 345 -14.43 -3.62 25.42
C PHE A 345 -15.46 -4.44 24.63
N THR A 346 -16.68 -3.91 24.49
CA THR A 346 -17.75 -4.55 23.70
C THR A 346 -17.77 -4.05 22.25
N SER A 347 -18.48 -4.77 21.37
CA SER A 347 -18.71 -4.35 19.98
C SER A 347 -19.36 -2.97 19.90
N ASP A 348 -20.38 -2.71 20.71
CA ASP A 348 -21.09 -1.42 20.71
C ASP A 348 -20.19 -0.27 21.18
N GLN A 349 -19.35 -0.52 22.18
CA GLN A 349 -18.34 0.44 22.63
C GLN A 349 -17.32 0.74 21.53
N PHE A 350 -16.88 -0.29 20.80
CA PHE A 350 -15.96 -0.13 19.68
C PHE A 350 -16.59 0.66 18.53
N HIS A 351 -17.80 0.32 18.09
CA HIS A 351 -18.50 1.06 17.04
C HIS A 351 -18.77 2.51 17.45
N SER A 352 -19.21 2.74 18.69
CA SER A 352 -19.39 4.09 19.23
C SER A 352 -18.09 4.90 19.25
N ALA A 353 -16.97 4.27 19.60
CA ALA A 353 -15.65 4.90 19.57
C ALA A 353 -15.20 5.19 18.13
N LEU A 354 -15.40 4.24 17.20
CA LEU A 354 -15.06 4.40 15.80
C LEU A 354 -15.79 5.59 15.18
N THR A 355 -17.10 5.69 15.36
CA THR A 355 -17.90 6.83 14.87
C THR A 355 -17.41 8.18 15.40
N ARG A 356 -16.87 8.24 16.63
CA ARG A 356 -16.27 9.47 17.17
C ARG A 356 -14.87 9.75 16.62
N VAL A 357 -14.06 8.71 16.43
CA VAL A 357 -12.67 8.81 15.96
C VAL A 357 -12.61 9.16 14.48
N MET A 358 -13.54 8.66 13.66
CA MET A 358 -13.51 8.87 12.22
C MET A 358 -13.47 10.36 11.81
N PRO A 359 -14.36 11.24 12.27
CA PRO A 359 -14.25 12.68 12.02
C PRO A 359 -12.93 13.28 12.49
N VAL A 360 -12.40 12.83 13.64
CA VAL A 360 -11.11 13.30 14.18
C VAL A 360 -9.96 12.95 13.23
N THR A 361 -9.96 11.74 12.64
CA THR A 361 -8.93 11.36 11.65
C THR A 361 -8.95 12.27 10.41
N ILE A 362 -10.14 12.65 9.95
CA ILE A 362 -10.32 13.57 8.81
C ILE A 362 -9.77 14.95 9.17
N TRP A 363 -10.08 15.48 10.36
CA TRP A 363 -9.60 16.79 10.79
C TRP A 363 -8.09 16.82 11.06
N ILE A 364 -7.49 15.73 11.56
CA ILE A 364 -6.03 15.57 11.62
C ILE A 364 -5.44 15.62 10.20
N GLY A 365 -6.07 14.94 9.24
CA GLY A 365 -5.71 14.98 7.82
C GLY A 365 -5.74 16.41 7.27
N VAL A 366 -6.88 17.10 7.42
CA VAL A 366 -7.07 18.50 7.01
C VAL A 366 -6.01 19.40 7.64
N GLY A 367 -5.93 19.45 8.98
CA GLY A 367 -5.01 20.33 9.69
C GLY A 367 -3.55 20.09 9.31
N SER A 368 -3.14 18.83 9.19
CA SER A 368 -1.76 18.49 8.82
C SER A 368 -1.45 18.81 7.35
N LEU A 369 -2.38 18.63 6.41
CA LEU A 369 -2.21 19.01 5.01
C LEU A 369 -2.11 20.54 4.86
N PHE A 370 -3.03 21.29 5.48
CA PHE A 370 -3.02 22.75 5.42
C PHE A 370 -1.73 23.33 6.02
N TYR A 371 -1.22 22.74 7.11
CA TYR A 371 0.08 23.11 7.64
C TYR A 371 1.21 22.89 6.62
N ARG A 372 1.20 21.77 5.88
CA ARG A 372 2.22 21.48 4.85
C ARG A 372 2.12 22.45 3.68
N ILE A 373 0.91 22.72 3.17
CA ILE A 373 0.67 23.69 2.10
C ILE A 373 1.13 25.08 2.51
N GLY A 374 0.72 25.56 3.69
CA GLY A 374 1.13 26.87 4.20
C GLY A 374 2.65 26.98 4.34
N SER A 375 3.30 25.93 4.87
CA SER A 375 4.77 25.90 4.97
C SER A 375 5.47 25.90 3.60
N ALA A 376 4.90 25.24 2.60
CA ALA A 376 5.44 25.21 1.24
C ALA A 376 5.28 26.57 0.53
N LEU A 377 4.13 27.23 0.71
CA LEU A 377 3.89 28.56 0.17
C LEU A 377 4.85 29.60 0.77
N ILE A 378 5.00 29.64 2.10
CA ILE A 378 5.94 30.57 2.75
C ILE A 378 7.38 30.36 2.22
N ARG A 379 7.80 29.11 2.02
CA ARG A 379 9.11 28.78 1.45
C ARG A 379 9.26 29.23 0.01
N SER A 380 8.20 29.13 -0.79
CA SER A 380 8.23 29.59 -2.18
C SER A 380 8.48 31.10 -2.30
N PHE A 381 8.10 31.89 -1.29
CA PHE A 381 8.35 33.34 -1.26
C PHE A 381 9.70 33.73 -0.64
N THR A 382 10.16 32.97 0.37
CA THR A 382 11.35 33.31 1.17
C THR A 382 12.65 32.66 0.68
N GLY A 383 12.59 31.59 -0.11
CA GLY A 383 13.76 30.79 -0.48
C GLY A 383 14.45 31.13 -1.81
N GLU A 384 13.89 32.05 -2.60
CA GLU A 384 14.43 32.42 -3.92
C GLU A 384 14.79 33.91 -3.93
N ASP A 385 15.87 34.31 -4.60
CA ASP A 385 16.26 35.73 -4.66
C ASP A 385 15.56 36.48 -5.82
N SER A 386 15.25 35.78 -6.92
CA SER A 386 14.65 36.37 -8.12
C SER A 386 13.12 36.38 -8.08
N LEU A 387 12.50 37.53 -8.36
CA LEU A 387 11.04 37.70 -8.41
C LEU A 387 10.38 36.74 -9.42
N ARG A 388 11.00 36.52 -10.59
CA ARG A 388 10.49 35.58 -11.61
C ARG A 388 10.46 34.14 -11.08
N ARG A 389 11.50 33.72 -10.35
CA ARG A 389 11.57 32.38 -9.74
C ARG A 389 10.58 32.21 -8.59
N LYS A 390 10.39 33.26 -7.77
CA LYS A 390 9.35 33.28 -6.72
C LYS A 390 7.96 33.04 -7.31
N VAL A 391 7.59 33.82 -8.33
CA VAL A 391 6.27 33.69 -8.99
C VAL A 391 6.09 32.29 -9.58
N PHE A 392 7.06 31.79 -10.34
CA PHE A 392 6.97 30.47 -10.95
C PHE A 392 6.88 29.34 -9.91
N THR A 393 7.68 29.41 -8.84
CA THR A 393 7.67 28.41 -7.76
C THR A 393 6.36 28.46 -6.97
N CYS A 394 5.81 29.65 -6.75
CA CYS A 394 4.51 29.84 -6.11
C CYS A 394 3.37 29.23 -6.95
N ILE A 395 3.32 29.52 -8.26
CA ILE A 395 2.32 28.94 -9.17
C ILE A 395 2.39 27.41 -9.15
N ARG A 396 3.60 26.83 -9.24
CA ARG A 396 3.80 25.37 -9.11
C ARG A 396 3.31 24.86 -7.76
N CYS A 397 3.65 25.55 -6.67
CA CYS A 397 3.21 25.17 -5.33
C CYS A 397 1.68 25.19 -5.20
N LEU A 398 1.00 26.20 -5.75
CA LEU A 398 -0.45 26.30 -5.77
C LEU A 398 -1.09 25.16 -6.58
N LEU A 399 -0.55 24.85 -7.76
CA LEU A 399 -1.04 23.76 -8.60
C LEU A 399 -0.93 22.40 -7.89
N PHE A 400 0.24 22.07 -7.34
CA PHE A 400 0.43 20.82 -6.59
C PHE A 400 -0.43 20.78 -5.31
N SER A 401 -0.64 21.92 -4.65
CA SER A 401 -1.53 22.02 -3.49
C SER A 401 -2.99 21.77 -3.88
N ALA A 402 -3.45 22.31 -5.01
CA ALA A 402 -4.79 22.07 -5.53
C ALA A 402 -5.01 20.58 -5.86
N VAL A 403 -4.04 19.95 -6.54
CA VAL A 403 -4.06 18.51 -6.80
C VAL A 403 -4.09 17.72 -5.50
N ALA A 404 -3.27 18.08 -4.51
CA ALA A 404 -3.24 17.39 -3.22
C ALA A 404 -4.57 17.51 -2.44
N VAL A 405 -5.18 18.69 -2.43
CA VAL A 405 -6.51 18.90 -1.84
C VAL A 405 -7.55 18.05 -2.57
N PHE A 406 -7.52 18.01 -3.90
CA PHE A 406 -8.44 17.18 -4.68
C PHE A 406 -8.28 15.69 -4.35
N VAL A 407 -7.05 15.15 -4.43
CA VAL A 407 -6.74 13.74 -4.14
C VAL A 407 -7.12 13.37 -2.71
N PHE A 408 -6.79 14.22 -1.74
CA PHE A 408 -7.21 14.04 -0.35
C PHE A 408 -8.73 14.00 -0.24
N THR A 409 -9.44 14.94 -0.86
CA THR A 409 -10.90 15.04 -0.80
C THR A 409 -11.58 13.79 -1.35
N ILE A 410 -11.20 13.34 -2.56
CA ILE A 410 -11.79 12.14 -3.16
C ILE A 410 -11.46 10.87 -2.35
N SER A 411 -10.30 10.83 -1.67
CA SER A 411 -9.90 9.69 -0.83
C SER A 411 -10.69 9.57 0.47
N LEU A 412 -11.45 10.60 0.87
CA LEU A 412 -12.32 10.53 2.05
C LEU A 412 -13.45 9.51 1.86
N VAL A 413 -13.89 9.29 0.62
CA VAL A 413 -14.93 8.29 0.31
C VAL A 413 -14.46 6.90 0.71
N PRO A 414 -13.37 6.34 0.14
CA PRO A 414 -12.90 5.02 0.53
C PRO A 414 -12.40 4.94 1.98
N HIS A 415 -11.88 6.03 2.56
CA HIS A 415 -11.49 6.09 3.97
C HIS A 415 -12.67 5.89 4.93
N THR A 416 -13.82 6.48 4.62
CA THR A 416 -14.99 6.44 5.51
C THR A 416 -15.84 5.19 5.36
N VAL A 417 -15.62 4.34 4.35
CA VAL A 417 -16.39 3.09 4.13
C VAL A 417 -16.38 2.16 5.36
N ILE A 418 -15.33 2.24 6.20
CA ILE A 418 -15.22 1.46 7.43
C ILE A 418 -16.21 1.87 8.54
N ASP A 419 -16.86 3.03 8.42
CA ASP A 419 -17.91 3.53 9.32
C ASP A 419 -19.08 4.12 8.52
N TRP A 420 -20.23 3.45 8.58
CA TRP A 420 -21.42 3.81 7.81
C TRP A 420 -21.90 5.24 8.07
N GLN A 421 -21.88 5.69 9.33
CA GLN A 421 -22.35 7.03 9.70
C GLN A 421 -21.44 8.12 9.13
N SER A 422 -20.11 7.96 9.27
CA SER A 422 -19.15 8.90 8.68
C SER A 422 -19.24 8.93 7.15
N ASN A 423 -19.42 7.77 6.50
CA ASN A 423 -19.57 7.72 5.05
C ASN A 423 -20.85 8.44 4.58
N ASN A 424 -21.96 8.29 5.30
CA ASN A 424 -23.22 8.97 4.97
C ASN A 424 -23.17 10.48 5.18
N ASN A 425 -22.44 10.92 6.20
CA ASN A 425 -22.27 12.34 6.50
C ASN A 425 -21.30 13.07 5.55
N LEU A 426 -20.58 12.35 4.68
CA LEU A 426 -19.77 12.98 3.64
C LEU A 426 -20.63 13.78 2.66
N TRP A 427 -20.13 14.95 2.29
CA TRP A 427 -20.81 15.82 1.34
C TRP A 427 -21.07 15.11 0.01
N PRO A 428 -22.28 15.18 -0.55
CA PRO A 428 -22.63 14.47 -1.79
C PRO A 428 -21.69 14.77 -2.95
N ILE A 429 -21.19 16.01 -3.05
CA ILE A 429 -20.24 16.42 -4.10
C ILE A 429 -18.93 15.62 -4.07
N VAL A 430 -18.46 15.23 -2.88
CA VAL A 430 -17.24 14.44 -2.71
C VAL A 430 -17.44 13.02 -3.24
N LYS A 431 -18.61 12.43 -2.99
CA LYS A 431 -19.00 11.12 -3.55
C LYS A 431 -19.11 11.18 -5.07
N GLN A 432 -19.72 12.23 -5.61
CA GLN A 432 -19.84 12.42 -7.07
C GLN A 432 -18.47 12.59 -7.74
N TRP A 433 -17.55 13.35 -7.14
CA TRP A 433 -16.19 13.50 -7.67
C TRP A 433 -15.43 12.19 -7.65
N ASN A 434 -15.49 11.44 -6.56
CA ASN A 434 -14.89 10.11 -6.46
C ASN A 434 -15.44 9.16 -7.54
N GLN A 435 -16.78 9.07 -7.70
CA GLN A 435 -17.42 8.23 -8.73
C GLN A 435 -16.95 8.56 -10.16
N ARG A 436 -16.72 9.84 -10.49
CA ARG A 436 -16.23 10.24 -11.81
C ARG A 436 -14.80 9.79 -12.11
N VAL A 437 -13.98 9.62 -11.08
CA VAL A 437 -12.56 9.25 -11.22
C VAL A 437 -12.27 7.80 -10.80
N ASP A 438 -13.27 7.07 -10.30
CA ASP A 438 -13.14 5.70 -9.78
C ASP A 438 -12.54 4.73 -10.83
N LYS A 439 -12.90 4.92 -12.11
CA LYS A 439 -12.35 4.13 -13.23
C LYS A 439 -10.84 4.23 -13.40
N PHE A 440 -10.21 5.28 -12.86
CA PHE A 440 -8.76 5.50 -12.90
C PHE A 440 -8.04 4.93 -11.67
N GLN A 441 -8.76 4.38 -10.69
CA GLN A 441 -8.18 3.77 -9.48
C GLN A 441 -7.21 4.69 -8.73
N LEU A 442 -7.48 6.01 -8.78
CA LEU A 442 -6.62 7.03 -8.14
C LEU A 442 -6.68 6.95 -6.62
N VAL A 443 -7.80 6.49 -6.06
CA VAL A 443 -8.02 6.29 -4.63
C VAL A 443 -8.86 5.04 -4.39
N ASN A 444 -8.44 4.17 -3.47
CA ASN A 444 -9.08 2.88 -3.25
C ASN A 444 -9.36 2.59 -1.76
N SER A 445 -10.23 1.62 -1.52
CA SER A 445 -10.52 1.06 -0.19
C SER A 445 -9.62 -0.14 0.11
N TYR A 446 -9.27 -0.31 1.38
CA TYR A 446 -8.35 -1.37 1.85
C TYR A 446 -8.98 -2.18 2.98
N GLY A 447 -8.63 -3.47 3.07
CA GLY A 447 -9.17 -4.32 4.13
C GLY A 447 -8.82 -5.80 4.00
N LEU A 448 -7.53 -6.14 3.92
CA LEU A 448 -7.09 -7.54 3.89
C LEU A 448 -7.40 -8.26 5.21
N PHE A 449 -7.70 -9.56 5.11
CA PHE A 449 -7.92 -10.46 6.25
C PHE A 449 -9.01 -10.03 7.23
N ARG A 450 -10.07 -9.40 6.70
CA ARG A 450 -11.25 -9.00 7.48
C ARG A 450 -11.81 -10.18 8.30
N ARG A 451 -11.90 -11.37 7.72
CA ARG A 451 -12.26 -12.61 8.43
C ARG A 451 -11.13 -13.62 8.27
N MET A 452 -10.84 -14.34 9.36
CA MET A 452 -9.83 -15.38 9.35
C MET A 452 -10.37 -16.61 8.64
N THR A 453 -9.62 -17.10 7.67
CA THR A 453 -9.86 -18.36 6.94
C THR A 453 -9.25 -19.53 7.70
N GLY A 454 -9.68 -20.75 7.40
CA GLY A 454 -9.10 -21.96 7.99
C GLY A 454 -9.69 -22.42 9.32
N VAL A 455 -10.69 -21.72 9.87
CA VAL A 455 -11.39 -22.18 11.08
C VAL A 455 -12.15 -23.46 10.74
N GLY A 456 -11.69 -24.60 11.27
CA GLY A 456 -12.22 -25.93 10.93
C GLY A 456 -11.47 -26.64 9.79
N GLY A 457 -10.32 -26.10 9.36
CA GLY A 457 -9.51 -26.64 8.27
C GLY A 457 -9.41 -25.68 7.10
N ARG A 458 -8.31 -25.79 6.34
CA ARG A 458 -8.06 -25.00 5.13
C ARG A 458 -8.75 -25.67 3.94
N PRO A 459 -9.82 -25.09 3.38
CA PRO A 459 -10.46 -25.66 2.20
C PRO A 459 -9.54 -25.55 0.99
N GLU A 460 -9.55 -26.56 0.14
CA GLU A 460 -8.69 -26.61 -1.03
C GLU A 460 -9.39 -27.17 -2.26
N VAL A 461 -9.13 -26.53 -3.41
CA VAL A 461 -9.61 -27.01 -4.72
C VAL A 461 -8.56 -27.95 -5.30
N ILE A 462 -8.96 -29.21 -5.50
CA ILE A 462 -8.17 -30.23 -6.19
C ILE A 462 -8.58 -30.23 -7.66
N VAL A 463 -7.60 -30.05 -8.55
CA VAL A 463 -7.83 -30.10 -10.00
C VAL A 463 -7.31 -31.43 -10.50
N GLU A 464 -8.22 -32.25 -11.04
CA GLU A 464 -7.86 -33.50 -11.68
C GLU A 464 -8.14 -33.42 -13.19
N GLY A 465 -7.32 -34.10 -13.98
CA GLY A 465 -7.52 -34.21 -15.42
C GLY A 465 -6.94 -35.50 -15.96
N SER A 466 -7.39 -35.88 -17.16
CA SER A 466 -6.87 -37.05 -17.86
C SER A 466 -6.73 -36.79 -19.35
N ASN A 467 -5.65 -37.30 -19.93
CA ASN A 467 -5.40 -37.24 -21.37
C ASN A 467 -5.96 -38.47 -22.11
N SER A 468 -6.54 -39.44 -21.39
CA SER A 468 -7.18 -40.62 -21.96
C SER A 468 -8.24 -41.17 -21.02
N LEU A 469 -9.39 -41.59 -21.55
CA LEU A 469 -10.46 -42.22 -20.78
C LEU A 469 -10.01 -43.48 -20.02
N GLN A 470 -8.89 -44.09 -20.41
CA GLN A 470 -8.36 -45.32 -19.84
C GLN A 470 -7.33 -45.10 -18.71
N LEU A 471 -6.68 -43.92 -18.66
CA LEU A 471 -5.56 -43.66 -17.74
C LEU A 471 -5.99 -43.14 -16.37
N GLY A 472 -7.30 -43.02 -16.12
CA GLY A 472 -7.85 -42.48 -14.87
C GLY A 472 -7.57 -40.99 -14.70
N TRP A 473 -8.04 -40.44 -13.58
CA TRP A 473 -7.83 -39.03 -13.21
C TRP A 473 -6.47 -38.86 -12.53
N LYS A 474 -5.76 -37.78 -12.88
CA LYS A 474 -4.51 -37.38 -12.22
C LYS A 474 -4.68 -35.99 -11.64
N GLU A 475 -4.32 -35.84 -10.37
CA GLU A 475 -4.23 -34.55 -9.69
C GLU A 475 -3.10 -33.69 -10.28
N TYR A 476 -3.40 -32.41 -10.52
CA TYR A 476 -2.47 -31.39 -10.95
C TYR A 476 -2.12 -30.50 -9.77
N ASP A 477 -0.91 -30.67 -9.25
CA ASP A 477 -0.37 -29.82 -8.19
C ASP A 477 -0.12 -28.39 -8.67
N PHE A 478 -0.41 -27.41 -7.81
CA PHE A 478 0.00 -26.03 -8.01
C PHE A 478 1.49 -25.86 -7.71
N LEU A 479 2.13 -24.89 -8.37
CA LEU A 479 3.57 -24.69 -8.24
C LEU A 479 3.98 -24.16 -6.86
N TYR A 480 3.15 -23.33 -6.23
CA TYR A 480 3.57 -22.59 -5.03
C TYR A 480 2.58 -22.70 -3.87
N LYS A 481 1.29 -22.77 -4.18
CA LYS A 481 0.25 -22.98 -3.17
C LYS A 481 0.38 -24.37 -2.55
N PRO A 482 0.24 -24.51 -1.23
CA PRO A 482 0.16 -25.80 -0.57
C PRO A 482 -0.93 -26.70 -1.19
N GLY A 483 -0.55 -27.93 -1.52
CA GLY A 483 -1.42 -29.01 -1.99
C GLY A 483 -0.80 -30.35 -1.59
N ASN A 484 0.40 -30.62 -2.09
CA ASN A 484 1.18 -31.78 -1.68
C ASN A 484 1.73 -31.62 -0.24
N VAL A 485 1.13 -32.35 0.70
CA VAL A 485 1.49 -32.33 2.14
C VAL A 485 2.89 -32.86 2.46
N LYS A 486 3.60 -33.45 1.48
CA LYS A 486 4.97 -33.95 1.65
C LYS A 486 6.04 -32.91 1.32
N VAL A 487 5.65 -31.73 0.82
CA VAL A 487 6.57 -30.70 0.34
C VAL A 487 6.47 -29.47 1.24
N ALA A 488 7.63 -28.92 1.63
CA ALA A 488 7.68 -27.67 2.37
C ALA A 488 7.28 -26.48 1.46
N PRO A 489 6.52 -25.49 1.97
CA PRO A 489 6.18 -24.31 1.18
C PRO A 489 7.42 -23.54 0.72
N PRO A 490 7.47 -23.01 -0.52
CA PRO A 490 8.65 -22.30 -1.00
C PRO A 490 8.68 -20.83 -0.56
N PHE A 491 9.87 -20.21 -0.54
CA PHE A 491 10.01 -18.76 -0.45
C PHE A 491 10.08 -18.17 -1.86
N ILE A 492 9.04 -17.46 -2.29
CA ILE A 492 8.93 -16.94 -3.66
C ILE A 492 8.68 -15.44 -3.77
N ALA A 493 8.53 -14.75 -2.63
CA ALA A 493 8.40 -13.31 -2.62
C ALA A 493 9.63 -12.69 -3.34
N PRO A 494 9.44 -11.71 -4.25
CA PRO A 494 8.23 -10.92 -4.46
C PRO A 494 7.33 -11.36 -5.63
N HIS A 495 7.53 -12.55 -6.21
CA HIS A 495 6.68 -13.06 -7.29
C HIS A 495 5.23 -13.25 -6.79
N GLN A 496 4.26 -12.88 -7.64
CA GLN A 496 2.83 -13.10 -7.43
C GLN A 496 2.34 -14.24 -8.34
N PRO A 497 2.14 -15.46 -7.83
CA PRO A 497 1.45 -16.49 -8.59
C PRO A 497 -0.06 -16.22 -8.57
N ARG A 498 -0.57 -15.62 -9.66
CA ARG A 498 -1.96 -15.12 -9.75
C ARG A 498 -2.98 -16.26 -9.74
N LEU A 499 -2.65 -17.39 -10.37
CA LEU A 499 -3.51 -18.57 -10.41
C LEU A 499 -3.67 -19.21 -9.03
N ASP A 500 -2.56 -19.48 -8.34
CA ASP A 500 -2.50 -19.98 -6.96
C ASP A 500 -3.35 -19.11 -6.01
N TRP A 501 -3.15 -17.80 -6.07
CA TRP A 501 -3.92 -16.84 -5.27
C TRP A 501 -5.42 -16.88 -5.57
N GLN A 502 -5.81 -16.91 -6.85
CA GLN A 502 -7.22 -16.97 -7.21
C GLN A 502 -7.87 -18.28 -6.79
N LEU A 503 -7.16 -19.41 -6.88
CA LEU A 503 -7.73 -20.70 -6.49
C LEU A 503 -7.84 -20.87 -4.98
N TRP A 504 -6.98 -20.22 -4.21
CA TRP A 504 -7.19 -20.08 -2.76
C TRP A 504 -8.47 -19.29 -2.46
N PHE A 505 -8.75 -18.19 -3.16
CA PHE A 505 -10.02 -17.47 -3.00
C PHE A 505 -11.22 -18.31 -3.47
N ALA A 506 -11.06 -19.05 -4.57
CA ALA A 506 -12.09 -19.90 -5.13
C ALA A 506 -12.53 -20.98 -4.10
N ALA A 507 -11.56 -21.61 -3.42
CA ALA A 507 -11.82 -22.60 -2.36
C ALA A 507 -12.63 -22.07 -1.17
N LEU A 508 -12.65 -20.75 -0.94
CA LEU A 508 -13.40 -20.12 0.14
C LEU A 508 -14.85 -19.77 -0.24
N GLY A 509 -15.19 -19.85 -1.53
CA GLY A 509 -16.53 -19.54 -2.03
C GLY A 509 -17.51 -20.70 -1.85
N SER A 510 -18.80 -20.38 -1.71
CA SER A 510 -19.87 -21.36 -1.81
C SER A 510 -20.27 -21.53 -3.28
N TYR A 511 -20.00 -22.69 -3.86
CA TYR A 511 -20.49 -23.04 -5.20
C TYR A 511 -21.93 -23.54 -5.11
N GLY A 512 -22.88 -22.60 -5.11
CA GLY A 512 -24.26 -22.90 -5.46
C GLY A 512 -24.34 -22.98 -6.98
N HIS A 513 -24.63 -24.16 -7.52
CA HIS A 513 -25.00 -24.32 -8.92
C HIS A 513 -26.42 -23.82 -9.19
#